data_AF-A0A8T1UVZ3-F1
#
_entry.id   AF-A0A8T1UVZ3-F1
#
_cell.length_a   1.000
_cell.length_b   1.000
_cell.length_c   1.000
_cell.angle_alpha   90.00
_cell.angle_beta   90.00
_cell.angle_gamma   90.00
#
_symmetry.space_group_name_H-M   'P 1'
#
loop_
_entity.id
_entity.type
_entity.pdbx_description
1 polymer ?
#
loop_
_entity_poly.entity_id
_entity_poly.type
_entity_poly.pdbx_seq_one_letter_code
_entity_poly.pdbx_strand_id
1 'polypeptide(L)'
;MNYLTYRNKCLKLYCWMALFLYPSVSKTILTIYNCQEVGDVFYLVVDRRLVCYNGQWAVFGMIATIGVIVWVVGIPFFFGLLIWLAQDRGVAARIKLLRKPQMRVQRQKWLKEVEEQQIADGRFVRDMDNVEVQDEELTKYMKRKNLIDSTVQARLGFIYAEYTHDYWWFEVVDLSRKLFLSGVIVFVENGSVEQVLLALAVCLTTMWFLLYFQPYDGYSDNLIASITQLQLFFTLWLGVMIRLNDLNIESLINVQFLSFLLVGTCIAVTIFGISMIIGEGLAESRRISTETTAQRKKQVQEEARKRWFKAYNYAAYEAQMLRYGGRLIFNNFSVPVMLEAFRRAKLMEDVYPEYASIMPKIEEKDVGQSIGKRHPAYALSRIKSDED
;
A
#
# COMPACT_ATOMS: atom_id res chain seq x y z
N MET A 1 -6.70 -16.54 -21.61
CA MET A 1 -5.92 -15.72 -20.66
C MET A 1 -5.80 -14.32 -21.26
N ASN A 2 -6.27 -13.26 -20.57
CA ASN A 2 -6.24 -11.90 -21.12
C ASN A 2 -4.79 -11.44 -21.36
N TYR A 3 -4.49 -10.99 -22.59
CA TYR A 3 -3.17 -10.48 -22.98
C TYR A 3 -2.63 -9.42 -22.00
N LEU A 4 -3.52 -8.54 -21.52
CA LEU A 4 -3.19 -7.52 -20.53
C LEU A 4 -2.70 -8.11 -19.20
N THR A 5 -3.36 -9.15 -18.71
CA THR A 5 -2.98 -9.83 -17.47
C THR A 5 -1.63 -10.54 -17.61
N TYR A 6 -1.39 -11.19 -18.75
CA TYR A 6 -0.10 -11.81 -19.05
C TYR A 6 1.03 -10.77 -19.09
N ARG A 7 0.84 -9.67 -19.82
CA ARG A 7 1.80 -8.56 -19.89
C ARG A 7 2.14 -7.97 -18.52
N ASN A 8 1.15 -7.80 -17.65
CA ASN A 8 1.36 -7.28 -16.30
C ASN A 8 2.19 -8.27 -15.45
N LYS A 9 1.95 -9.57 -15.57
CA LYS A 9 2.74 -10.61 -14.88
C LYS A 9 4.19 -10.63 -15.37
N CYS A 10 4.41 -10.57 -16.69
CA CYS A 10 5.75 -10.51 -17.27
C CYS A 10 6.52 -9.27 -16.79
N LEU A 11 5.87 -8.09 -16.76
CA LEU A 11 6.52 -6.89 -16.25
C LEU A 11 6.88 -7.03 -14.77
N LYS A 12 5.95 -7.52 -13.94
CA LYS A 12 6.21 -7.75 -12.52
C LYS A 12 7.42 -8.67 -12.33
N LEU A 13 7.45 -9.81 -13.02
CA LEU A 13 8.56 -10.76 -12.96
C LEU A 13 9.88 -10.11 -13.42
N TYR A 14 9.87 -9.39 -14.53
CA TYR A 14 11.04 -8.68 -15.03
C TYR A 14 11.61 -7.72 -13.99
N CYS A 15 10.76 -6.89 -13.38
CA CYS A 15 11.25 -5.91 -12.43
C CYS A 15 11.73 -6.54 -11.12
N TRP A 16 11.11 -7.62 -10.65
CA TRP A 16 11.63 -8.42 -9.53
C TRP A 16 13.02 -8.98 -9.81
N MET A 17 13.22 -9.53 -11.02
CA MET A 17 14.54 -10.01 -11.44
C MET A 17 15.55 -8.86 -11.55
N ALA A 18 15.13 -7.71 -12.07
CA ALA A 18 15.98 -6.53 -12.17
C ALA A 18 16.42 -6.04 -10.78
N LEU A 19 15.52 -5.93 -9.81
CA LEU A 19 15.83 -5.53 -8.42
C LEU A 19 16.82 -6.48 -7.76
N PHE A 20 16.62 -7.78 -7.92
CA PHE A 20 17.49 -8.80 -7.33
C PHE A 20 18.90 -8.79 -7.98
N LEU A 21 18.96 -8.69 -9.30
CA LEU A 21 20.23 -8.72 -10.03
C LEU A 21 20.96 -7.36 -10.02
N TYR A 22 20.28 -6.28 -9.67
CA TYR A 22 20.81 -4.93 -9.80
C TYR A 22 22.16 -4.73 -9.09
N PRO A 23 22.33 -5.06 -7.79
CA PRO A 23 23.61 -4.85 -7.10
C PRO A 23 24.74 -5.69 -7.70
N SER A 24 24.47 -6.97 -8.02
CA SER A 24 25.47 -7.89 -8.53
C SER A 24 25.94 -7.50 -9.92
N VAL A 25 25.01 -7.24 -10.85
CA VAL A 25 25.33 -6.88 -12.24
C VAL A 25 25.98 -5.49 -12.29
N SER A 26 25.47 -4.53 -11.52
CA SER A 26 26.07 -3.18 -11.46
C SER A 26 27.51 -3.22 -10.96
N LYS A 27 27.78 -4.01 -9.91
CA LYS A 27 29.15 -4.21 -9.42
C LYS A 27 30.05 -4.78 -10.50
N THR A 28 29.65 -5.84 -11.19
CA THR A 28 30.44 -6.46 -12.25
C THR A 28 30.73 -5.49 -13.40
N ILE A 29 29.74 -4.70 -13.82
CA ILE A 29 29.93 -3.68 -14.88
C ILE A 29 30.95 -2.62 -14.43
N LEU A 30 30.81 -2.09 -13.21
CA LEU A 30 31.70 -1.05 -12.70
C LEU A 30 33.13 -1.55 -12.48
N THR A 31 33.31 -2.82 -12.11
CA THR A 31 34.66 -3.39 -11.88
C THR A 31 35.56 -3.40 -13.12
N ILE A 32 35.01 -3.29 -14.34
CA ILE A 32 35.79 -3.19 -15.58
C ILE A 32 36.64 -1.91 -15.62
N TYR A 33 36.22 -0.87 -14.90
CA TYR A 33 36.95 0.39 -14.78
C TYR A 33 37.91 0.42 -13.58
N ASN A 34 37.95 -0.63 -12.76
CA ASN A 34 38.83 -0.69 -11.61
C ASN A 34 40.24 -1.12 -12.01
N CYS A 35 41.08 -0.13 -12.31
CA CYS A 35 42.47 -0.32 -12.74
C CYS A 35 43.43 0.06 -11.61
N GLN A 36 44.42 -0.78 -11.36
CA GLN A 36 45.47 -0.55 -10.37
C GLN A 36 46.82 -0.37 -11.07
N GLU A 37 47.58 0.62 -10.62
CA GLU A 37 48.93 0.89 -11.08
C GLU A 37 49.92 -0.16 -10.54
N VAL A 38 50.71 -0.78 -11.43
CA VAL A 38 51.79 -1.70 -11.06
C VAL A 38 53.03 -1.36 -11.90
N GLY A 39 53.96 -0.63 -11.29
CA GLY A 39 55.06 0.00 -12.04
C GLY A 39 54.52 1.13 -12.92
N ASP A 40 54.89 1.15 -14.20
CA ASP A 40 54.44 2.20 -15.14
C ASP A 40 53.15 1.84 -15.91
N VAL A 41 52.49 0.72 -15.55
CA VAL A 41 51.35 0.18 -16.31
C VAL A 41 50.16 -0.09 -15.40
N PHE A 42 48.97 0.27 -15.88
CA PHE A 42 47.71 0.00 -15.20
C PHE A 42 47.16 -1.37 -15.61
N TYR A 43 46.89 -2.23 -14.63
CA TYR A 43 46.25 -3.53 -14.84
C TYR A 43 44.86 -3.56 -14.26
N LEU A 44 43.96 -4.33 -14.86
CA LEU A 44 42.62 -4.54 -14.34
C LEU A 44 42.69 -5.37 -13.05
N VAL A 45 42.04 -4.90 -11.97
CA VAL A 45 42.12 -5.54 -10.64
C VAL A 45 41.54 -6.96 -10.64
N VAL A 46 40.43 -7.16 -11.36
CA VAL A 46 39.75 -8.47 -11.44
C VAL A 46 40.53 -9.47 -12.28
N ASP A 47 41.19 -9.02 -13.35
CA ASP A 47 42.04 -9.86 -14.20
C ASP A 47 43.32 -9.12 -14.58
N ARG A 48 44.40 -9.44 -13.86
CA ARG A 48 45.72 -8.83 -14.06
C ARG A 48 46.39 -9.21 -15.38
N ARG A 49 45.78 -10.08 -16.21
CA ARG A 49 46.27 -10.36 -17.57
C ARG A 49 45.92 -9.24 -18.54
N LEU A 50 44.90 -8.43 -18.23
CA LEU A 50 44.46 -7.32 -19.07
C LEU A 50 45.11 -6.01 -18.62
N VAL A 51 45.84 -5.39 -19.55
CA VAL A 51 46.37 -4.02 -19.40
C VAL A 51 45.26 -3.01 -19.69
N CYS A 52 44.99 -2.13 -18.73
CA CYS A 52 44.03 -1.05 -18.88
C CYS A 52 44.48 -0.04 -19.96
N TYR A 53 43.51 0.64 -20.58
CA TYR A 53 43.74 1.61 -21.66
C TYR A 53 44.37 1.03 -22.95
N ASN A 54 44.48 -0.29 -23.05
CA ASN A 54 44.84 -0.98 -24.29
C ASN A 54 43.61 -1.18 -25.20
N GLY A 55 43.82 -1.50 -26.48
CA GLY A 55 42.74 -1.77 -27.44
C GLY A 55 41.81 -2.91 -27.02
N GLN A 56 42.33 -3.95 -26.36
CA GLN A 56 41.49 -5.02 -25.81
C GLN A 56 40.61 -4.52 -24.65
N TRP A 57 41.18 -3.76 -23.71
CA TRP A 57 40.42 -3.16 -22.62
C TRP A 57 39.38 -2.15 -23.14
N ALA A 58 39.69 -1.38 -24.19
CA ALA A 58 38.77 -0.42 -24.78
C ALA A 58 37.46 -1.07 -25.26
N VAL A 59 37.52 -2.28 -25.83
CA VAL A 59 36.33 -3.04 -26.24
C VAL A 59 35.45 -3.37 -25.03
N PHE A 60 36.04 -3.91 -23.96
CA PHE A 60 35.32 -4.21 -22.72
C PHE A 60 34.79 -2.93 -22.06
N GLY A 61 35.57 -1.85 -22.07
CA GLY A 61 35.20 -0.54 -21.56
C GLY A 61 34.00 0.05 -22.29
N MET A 62 33.92 -0.08 -23.62
CA MET A 62 32.75 0.37 -24.39
C MET A 62 31.48 -0.42 -24.04
N ILE A 63 31.58 -1.75 -23.95
CA ILE A 63 30.47 -2.62 -23.54
C ILE A 63 30.01 -2.25 -22.12
N ALA A 64 30.97 -2.04 -21.21
CA ALA A 64 30.69 -1.60 -19.85
C ALA A 64 30.01 -0.23 -19.81
N THR A 65 30.37 0.72 -20.69
CA THR A 65 29.73 2.04 -20.73
C THR A 65 28.26 1.93 -21.11
N ILE A 66 27.95 1.10 -22.11
CA ILE A 66 26.57 0.78 -22.49
C ILE A 66 25.85 0.14 -21.29
N GLY A 67 26.51 -0.78 -20.60
CA GLY A 67 26.00 -1.39 -19.36
C GLY A 67 25.70 -0.36 -18.26
N VAL A 68 26.56 0.64 -18.05
CA VAL A 68 26.33 1.71 -17.07
C VAL A 68 25.09 2.52 -17.45
N ILE A 69 24.96 2.91 -18.72
CA ILE A 69 23.81 3.71 -19.18
C ILE A 69 22.51 2.91 -19.07
N VAL A 70 22.49 1.67 -19.57
CA VAL A 70 21.28 0.84 -19.66
C VAL A 70 20.89 0.23 -18.32
N TRP A 71 21.86 -0.24 -17.54
CA TRP A 71 21.60 -1.01 -16.32
C TRP A 71 21.75 -0.14 -15.06
N VAL A 72 22.94 0.43 -14.85
CA VAL A 72 23.27 1.15 -13.60
C VAL A 72 22.41 2.40 -13.44
N VAL A 73 22.32 3.23 -14.48
CA VAL A 73 21.50 4.46 -14.47
C VAL A 73 20.09 4.19 -14.99
N GLY A 74 19.97 3.33 -16.00
CA GLY A 74 18.72 3.07 -16.69
C GLY A 74 17.66 2.42 -15.81
N ILE A 75 17.99 1.47 -14.93
CA ILE A 75 17.00 0.80 -14.08
C ILE A 75 16.37 1.76 -13.05
N PRO A 76 17.15 2.50 -12.22
CA PRO A 76 16.57 3.45 -11.27
C PRO A 76 15.74 4.53 -11.98
N PHE A 77 16.22 5.06 -13.12
CA PHE A 77 15.46 6.01 -13.93
C PHE A 77 14.17 5.41 -14.47
N PHE A 78 14.21 4.18 -14.98
CA PHE A 78 13.05 3.46 -15.51
C PHE A 78 11.98 3.25 -14.44
N PHE A 79 12.34 2.87 -13.22
CA PHE A 79 11.39 2.72 -12.11
C PHE A 79 10.77 4.05 -11.71
N GLY A 80 11.58 5.10 -11.54
CA GLY A 80 11.07 6.44 -11.26
C GLY A 80 10.12 6.94 -12.34
N LEU A 81 10.47 6.73 -13.62
CA LEU A 81 9.64 7.11 -14.77
C LEU A 81 8.33 6.33 -14.81
N LEU A 82 8.35 5.01 -14.57
CA LEU A 82 7.14 4.19 -14.59
C LEU A 82 6.13 4.64 -13.53
N ILE A 83 6.60 4.92 -12.30
CA ILE A 83 5.74 5.43 -11.23
C ILE A 83 5.26 6.83 -11.58
N TRP A 84 6.14 7.70 -12.06
CA TRP A 84 5.79 9.06 -12.44
C TRP A 84 4.71 9.11 -13.53
N LEU A 85 4.83 8.28 -14.57
CA LEU A 85 3.82 8.17 -15.63
C LEU A 85 2.50 7.55 -15.12
N ALA A 86 2.56 6.64 -14.15
CA ALA A 86 1.38 6.02 -13.58
C ALA A 86 0.59 7.01 -12.70
N GLN A 87 1.27 7.77 -11.84
CA GLN A 87 0.61 8.75 -10.96
C GLN A 87 0.00 9.92 -11.74
N ASP A 88 0.68 10.43 -12.78
CA ASP A 88 0.24 11.64 -13.49
C ASP A 88 -0.86 11.37 -14.53
N ARG A 89 -1.17 10.09 -14.78
CA ARG A 89 -2.13 9.66 -15.80
C ARG A 89 -3.49 10.35 -15.65
N GLY A 90 -3.79 11.25 -16.59
CA GLY A 90 -5.08 11.92 -16.71
C GLY A 90 -5.41 12.93 -15.61
N VAL A 91 -4.46 13.22 -14.71
CA VAL A 91 -4.70 14.14 -13.57
C VAL A 91 -4.90 15.56 -14.06
N ALA A 92 -3.99 16.10 -14.87
CA ALA A 92 -4.10 17.46 -15.40
C ALA A 92 -5.39 17.69 -16.20
N ALA A 93 -5.83 16.70 -16.97
CA ALA A 93 -7.09 16.78 -17.72
C ALA A 93 -8.31 16.78 -16.79
N ARG A 94 -8.32 15.93 -15.75
CA ARG A 94 -9.40 15.89 -14.74
C ARG A 94 -9.51 17.20 -13.96
N ILE A 95 -8.39 17.76 -13.52
CA ILE A 95 -8.38 19.04 -12.80
C ILE A 95 -8.93 20.17 -13.68
N LYS A 96 -8.51 20.24 -14.96
CA LYS A 96 -9.07 21.19 -15.93
C LYS A 96 -10.59 21.02 -16.12
N LEU A 97 -11.09 19.79 -16.12
CA LEU A 97 -12.53 19.52 -16.21
C LEU A 97 -13.28 19.94 -14.95
N LEU A 98 -12.73 19.68 -13.76
CA LEU A 98 -13.34 20.06 -12.48
C LEU A 98 -13.37 21.57 -12.24
N ARG A 99 -12.52 22.34 -12.93
CA ARG A 99 -12.57 23.80 -12.92
C ARG A 99 -13.79 24.37 -13.68
N LYS A 100 -14.44 23.59 -14.56
CA LYS A 100 -15.62 24.06 -15.29
C LYS A 100 -16.83 24.24 -14.36
N PRO A 101 -17.65 25.29 -14.54
CA PRO A 101 -18.78 25.58 -13.66
C PRO A 101 -19.85 24.47 -13.65
N GLN A 102 -19.98 23.72 -14.75
CA GLN A 102 -20.92 22.59 -14.85
C GLN A 102 -20.59 21.45 -13.87
N MET A 103 -19.32 21.32 -13.47
CA MET A 103 -18.83 20.20 -12.66
C MET A 103 -18.69 20.55 -11.17
N ARG A 104 -19.31 21.66 -10.72
CA ARG A 104 -19.19 22.15 -9.33
C ARG A 104 -19.58 21.12 -8.28
N VAL A 105 -20.66 20.38 -8.50
CA VAL A 105 -21.11 19.33 -7.57
C VAL A 105 -20.07 18.24 -7.40
N GLN A 106 -19.45 17.82 -8.52
CA GLN A 106 -18.41 16.79 -8.48
C GLN A 106 -17.14 17.32 -7.83
N ARG A 107 -16.73 18.56 -8.15
CA ARG A 107 -15.59 19.21 -7.49
C ARG A 107 -15.78 19.26 -5.98
N GLN A 108 -16.95 19.68 -5.50
CA GLN A 108 -17.27 19.72 -4.08
C GLN A 108 -17.22 18.34 -3.43
N LYS A 109 -17.74 17.31 -4.12
CA LYS A 109 -17.62 15.92 -3.66
C LYS A 109 -16.16 15.51 -3.46
N TRP A 110 -15.30 15.77 -4.45
CA TRP A 110 -13.89 15.42 -4.35
C TRP A 110 -13.14 16.22 -3.29
N LEU A 111 -13.44 17.52 -3.15
CA LEU A 111 -12.87 18.36 -2.09
C LEU A 111 -13.26 17.84 -0.70
N LYS A 112 -14.50 17.38 -0.53
CA LYS A 112 -14.93 16.75 0.71
C LYS A 112 -14.17 15.45 0.99
N GLU A 113 -13.95 14.60 -0.03
CA GLU A 113 -13.11 13.39 0.12
C GLU A 113 -11.66 13.74 0.50
N VAL A 114 -11.12 14.85 0.00
CA VAL A 114 -9.79 15.37 0.37
C VAL A 114 -9.77 15.81 1.84
N GLU A 115 -10.78 16.58 2.27
CA GLU A 115 -10.91 17.05 3.65
C GLU A 115 -11.06 15.89 4.64
N GLU A 116 -11.90 14.89 4.32
CA GLU A 116 -12.06 13.67 5.13
C GLU A 116 -10.72 12.93 5.30
N GLN A 117 -9.90 12.85 4.25
CA GLN A 117 -8.56 12.26 4.34
C GLN A 117 -7.58 13.11 5.15
N GLN A 118 -7.62 14.44 4.99
CA GLN A 118 -6.76 15.34 5.76
C GLN A 118 -7.05 15.23 7.27
N ILE A 119 -8.33 15.13 7.65
CA ILE A 119 -8.74 14.88 9.03
C ILE A 119 -8.23 13.52 9.52
N ALA A 120 -8.32 12.46 8.71
CA ALA A 120 -7.80 11.14 9.05
C ALA A 120 -6.27 11.13 9.22
N ASP A 121 -5.55 11.87 8.38
CA ASP A 121 -4.10 12.03 8.42
C ASP A 121 -3.64 13.03 9.51
N GLY A 122 -4.57 13.73 10.19
CA GLY A 122 -4.26 14.79 11.14
C GLY A 122 -3.56 16.01 10.53
N ARG A 123 -3.69 16.22 9.21
CA ARG A 123 -3.07 17.32 8.47
C ARG A 123 -4.05 18.49 8.33
N PHE A 124 -3.59 19.71 8.62
CA PHE A 124 -4.36 20.94 8.39
C PHE A 124 -3.70 21.77 7.28
N VAL A 125 -4.44 22.02 6.19
CA VAL A 125 -3.97 22.83 5.07
C VAL A 125 -4.51 24.26 5.21
N ARG A 126 -3.59 25.24 5.17
CA ARG A 126 -3.93 26.65 5.24
C ARG A 126 -4.59 27.11 3.94
N ASP A 127 -5.52 28.06 4.03
CA ASP A 127 -6.10 28.77 2.88
C ASP A 127 -6.82 27.86 1.87
N MET A 128 -7.54 26.84 2.35
CA MET A 128 -8.37 25.95 1.53
C MET A 128 -9.52 26.65 0.78
N ASP A 129 -9.76 27.94 1.04
CA ASP A 129 -10.67 28.78 0.26
C ASP A 129 -10.06 29.19 -1.09
N ASN A 130 -8.73 29.19 -1.22
CA ASN A 130 -8.05 29.54 -2.46
C ASN A 130 -8.16 28.40 -3.48
N VAL A 131 -8.66 28.73 -4.68
CA VAL A 131 -8.84 27.80 -5.80
C VAL A 131 -7.52 27.14 -6.22
N GLU A 132 -6.40 27.85 -6.13
CA GLU A 132 -5.09 27.30 -6.50
C GLU A 132 -4.62 26.24 -5.50
N VAL A 133 -4.80 26.51 -4.20
CA VAL A 133 -4.50 25.55 -3.11
C VAL A 133 -5.40 24.32 -3.23
N GLN A 134 -6.70 24.52 -3.46
CA GLN A 134 -7.62 23.42 -3.73
C GLN A 134 -7.19 22.57 -4.91
N ASP A 135 -6.77 23.19 -6.02
CA ASP A 135 -6.37 22.47 -7.23
C ASP A 135 -5.04 21.70 -7.00
N GLU A 136 -4.12 22.23 -6.18
CA GLU A 136 -2.88 21.55 -5.78
C GLU A 136 -3.18 20.33 -4.90
N GLU A 137 -3.96 20.49 -3.84
CA GLU A 137 -4.32 19.40 -2.93
C GLU A 137 -5.12 18.31 -3.63
N LEU A 138 -6.05 18.72 -4.49
CA LEU A 138 -6.80 17.79 -5.33
C LEU A 138 -5.89 17.05 -6.32
N THR A 139 -4.86 17.72 -6.86
CA THR A 139 -3.85 17.08 -7.71
C THR A 139 -3.07 16.02 -6.95
N LYS A 140 -2.58 16.33 -5.74
CA LYS A 140 -1.88 15.38 -4.86
C LYS A 140 -2.77 14.17 -4.54
N TYR A 141 -4.02 14.43 -4.17
CA TYR A 141 -5.01 13.38 -3.90
C TYR A 141 -5.28 12.48 -5.11
N MET A 142 -5.45 13.06 -6.31
CA MET A 142 -5.68 12.28 -7.53
C MET A 142 -4.48 11.43 -7.92
N LYS A 143 -3.25 11.96 -7.78
CA LYS A 143 -2.01 11.19 -7.99
C LYS A 143 -1.94 9.99 -7.05
N ARG A 144 -2.24 10.20 -5.76
CA ARG A 144 -2.34 9.13 -4.76
C ARG A 144 -3.38 8.08 -5.16
N LYS A 145 -4.59 8.50 -5.53
CA LYS A 145 -5.68 7.59 -5.94
C LYS A 145 -5.34 6.77 -7.19
N ASN A 146 -4.57 7.33 -8.14
CA ASN A 146 -4.07 6.59 -9.30
C ASN A 146 -3.09 5.48 -8.92
N LEU A 147 -2.26 5.68 -7.88
CA LEU A 147 -1.33 4.66 -7.39
C LEU A 147 -2.03 3.59 -6.53
N ILE A 148 -3.12 3.93 -5.84
CA ILE A 148 -3.92 2.97 -5.07
C ILE A 148 -4.81 2.11 -5.99
N ASP A 149 -5.01 2.53 -7.25
CA ASP A 149 -5.81 1.75 -8.18
C ASP A 149 -5.28 0.31 -8.32
N SER A 150 -6.17 -0.66 -8.13
CA SER A 150 -5.85 -2.10 -8.12
C SER A 150 -5.07 -2.56 -9.35
N THR A 151 -5.29 -1.95 -10.52
CA THR A 151 -4.58 -2.33 -11.75
C THR A 151 -3.14 -1.83 -11.76
N VAL A 152 -2.91 -0.64 -11.22
CA VAL A 152 -1.58 -0.03 -11.09
C VAL A 152 -0.82 -0.72 -9.96
N GLN A 153 -1.45 -0.92 -8.81
CA GLN A 153 -0.85 -1.60 -7.67
C GLN A 153 -0.48 -3.05 -8.00
N ALA A 154 -1.31 -3.80 -8.73
CA ALA A 154 -0.96 -5.17 -9.14
C ALA A 154 0.26 -5.22 -10.09
N ARG A 155 0.50 -4.15 -10.87
CA ARG A 155 1.55 -4.08 -11.88
C ARG A 155 2.85 -3.49 -11.35
N LEU A 156 2.77 -2.41 -10.57
CA LEU A 156 3.89 -1.57 -10.13
C LEU A 156 4.02 -1.52 -8.61
N GLY A 157 3.07 -2.04 -7.85
CA GLY A 157 3.07 -1.96 -6.39
C GLY A 157 4.28 -2.61 -5.74
N PHE A 158 4.96 -3.56 -6.38
CA PHE A 158 6.20 -4.10 -5.83
C PHE A 158 7.35 -3.08 -5.75
N ILE A 159 7.26 -1.93 -6.44
CA ILE A 159 8.26 -0.85 -6.39
C ILE A 159 7.93 0.15 -5.28
N TYR A 160 6.65 0.48 -5.07
CA TYR A 160 6.27 1.62 -4.22
C TYR A 160 5.28 1.29 -3.11
N ALA A 161 4.61 0.14 -3.13
CA ALA A 161 3.49 -0.13 -2.21
C ALA A 161 3.95 -0.36 -0.76
N GLU A 162 5.24 -0.62 -0.53
CA GLU A 162 5.84 -0.73 0.81
C GLU A 162 6.14 0.66 1.41
N TYR A 163 6.13 1.70 0.59
CA TYR A 163 6.46 3.07 0.99
C TYR A 163 5.20 3.93 1.11
N THR A 164 5.27 4.93 1.98
CA THR A 164 4.24 5.97 2.08
C THR A 164 4.14 6.70 0.74
N HIS A 165 2.94 7.12 0.37
CA HIS A 165 2.65 7.79 -0.91
C HIS A 165 3.49 9.04 -1.20
N ASP A 166 3.92 9.74 -0.16
CA ASP A 166 4.72 10.96 -0.29
C ASP A 166 6.20 10.62 -0.67
N TYR A 167 6.63 9.37 -0.45
CA TYR A 167 7.96 8.82 -0.71
C TYR A 167 7.99 7.73 -1.80
N TRP A 168 7.13 7.83 -2.82
CA TRP A 168 7.06 6.89 -3.94
C TRP A 168 8.40 6.67 -4.70
N TRP A 169 9.33 7.61 -4.59
CA TRP A 169 10.65 7.59 -5.21
C TRP A 169 11.71 6.88 -4.37
N PHE A 170 11.39 6.45 -3.15
CA PHE A 170 12.37 5.94 -2.20
C PHE A 170 13.09 4.66 -2.69
N GLU A 171 12.43 3.81 -3.49
CA GLU A 171 13.08 2.66 -4.11
C GLU A 171 14.31 3.05 -4.94
N VAL A 172 14.25 4.19 -5.63
CA VAL A 172 15.38 4.73 -6.41
C VAL A 172 16.54 5.10 -5.50
N VAL A 173 16.25 5.67 -4.33
CA VAL A 173 17.27 5.99 -3.32
C VAL A 173 17.85 4.73 -2.71
N ASP A 174 17.03 3.73 -2.38
CA ASP A 174 17.56 2.47 -1.84
C ASP A 174 18.45 1.73 -2.86
N LEU A 175 18.09 1.75 -4.14
CA LEU A 175 18.95 1.25 -5.22
C LEU A 175 20.25 2.05 -5.35
N SER A 176 20.20 3.38 -5.23
CA SER A 176 21.40 4.22 -5.30
C SER A 176 22.37 3.92 -4.16
N ARG A 177 21.85 3.69 -2.95
CA ARG A 177 22.62 3.27 -1.79
C ARG A 177 23.25 1.89 -1.99
N LYS A 178 22.47 0.91 -2.45
CA LYS A 178 22.96 -0.45 -2.77
C LYS A 178 24.08 -0.40 -3.80
N LEU A 179 23.95 0.43 -4.83
CA LEU A 179 24.99 0.66 -5.83
C LEU A 179 26.26 1.25 -5.22
N PHE A 180 26.12 2.25 -4.36
CA PHE A 180 27.27 2.90 -3.75
C PHE A 180 28.07 1.92 -2.88
N LEU A 181 27.38 1.17 -2.01
CA LEU A 181 28.00 0.21 -1.08
C LEU A 181 28.54 -1.05 -1.75
N SER A 182 28.07 -1.44 -2.94
CA SER A 182 28.50 -2.66 -3.62
C SER A 182 29.42 -2.43 -4.82
N GLY A 183 29.23 -1.32 -5.55
CA GLY A 183 29.90 -1.03 -6.81
C GLY A 183 30.86 0.15 -6.72
N VAL A 184 30.40 1.33 -6.28
CA VAL A 184 31.22 2.56 -6.29
C VAL A 184 32.42 2.45 -5.32
N ILE A 185 32.21 1.84 -4.16
CA ILE A 185 33.27 1.68 -3.16
C ILE A 185 34.45 0.80 -3.63
N VAL A 186 34.28 0.03 -4.71
CA VAL A 186 35.31 -0.85 -5.27
C VAL A 186 36.43 -0.06 -5.96
N PHE A 187 36.19 1.21 -6.32
CA PHE A 187 37.22 2.09 -6.88
C PHE A 187 38.22 2.61 -5.87
N VAL A 188 37.94 2.45 -4.57
CA VAL A 188 38.90 2.75 -3.51
C VAL A 188 39.76 1.52 -3.28
N GLU A 189 41.04 1.72 -2.98
CA GLU A 189 41.99 0.63 -2.76
C GLU A 189 41.46 -0.40 -1.76
N ASN A 190 41.49 -1.67 -2.18
CA ASN A 190 40.95 -2.77 -1.40
C ASN A 190 41.65 -2.91 -0.06
N GLY A 191 40.88 -2.81 1.02
CA GLY A 191 41.41 -2.94 2.39
C GLY A 191 42.05 -1.66 2.92
N SER A 192 41.93 -0.54 2.21
CA SER A 192 42.27 0.79 2.72
C SER A 192 41.30 1.19 3.83
N VAL A 193 41.81 1.92 4.83
CA VAL A 193 40.98 2.53 5.88
C VAL A 193 40.01 3.55 5.28
N GLU A 194 40.43 4.26 4.23
CA GLU A 194 39.59 5.24 3.52
C GLU A 194 38.35 4.59 2.91
N GLN A 195 38.50 3.39 2.34
CA GLN A 195 37.40 2.62 1.79
C GLN A 195 36.32 2.39 2.86
N VAL A 196 36.73 1.95 4.05
CA VAL A 196 35.75 1.64 5.10
C VAL A 196 35.16 2.90 5.74
N LEU A 197 35.93 3.98 5.86
CA LEU A 197 35.41 5.27 6.33
C LEU A 197 34.32 5.82 5.40
N LEU A 198 34.50 5.71 4.08
CA LEU A 198 33.47 6.07 3.10
C LEU A 198 32.23 5.18 3.23
N ALA A 199 32.41 3.87 3.46
CA ALA A 199 31.28 2.97 3.73
C ALA A 199 30.48 3.42 4.96
N LEU A 200 31.18 3.70 6.06
CA LEU A 200 30.56 4.13 7.32
C LEU A 200 29.82 5.47 7.16
N ALA A 201 30.40 6.43 6.42
CA ALA A 201 29.74 7.71 6.13
C ALA A 201 28.41 7.50 5.39
N VAL A 202 28.40 6.68 4.33
CA VAL A 202 27.16 6.35 3.59
C VAL A 202 26.14 5.67 4.48
N CYS A 203 26.59 4.82 5.40
CA CYS A 203 25.71 4.14 6.34
C CYS A 203 25.07 5.11 7.34
N LEU A 204 25.83 6.09 7.83
CA LEU A 204 25.33 7.15 8.71
C LEU A 204 24.37 8.08 7.97
N THR A 205 24.69 8.48 6.74
CA THR A 205 23.78 9.30 5.92
C THR A 205 22.48 8.58 5.64
N THR A 206 22.52 7.29 5.33
CA THR A 206 21.31 6.47 5.16
C THR A 206 20.52 6.35 6.46
N MET A 207 21.21 6.12 7.58
CA MET A 207 20.55 6.02 8.90
C MET A 207 19.81 7.31 9.24
N TRP A 208 20.47 8.45 9.06
CA TRP A 208 19.86 9.77 9.25
C TRP A 208 18.62 9.93 8.36
N PHE A 209 18.73 9.54 7.08
CA PHE A 209 17.64 9.61 6.13
C PHE A 209 16.43 8.74 6.58
N LEU A 210 16.66 7.49 6.98
CA LEU A 210 15.61 6.57 7.43
C LEU A 210 14.90 7.08 8.70
N LEU A 211 15.66 7.58 9.67
CA LEU A 211 15.11 8.11 10.91
C LEU A 211 14.31 9.40 10.73
N TYR A 212 14.76 10.27 9.81
CA TYR A 212 14.11 11.56 9.57
C TYR A 212 12.86 11.43 8.69
N PHE A 213 12.96 10.72 7.57
CA PHE A 213 11.86 10.65 6.60
C PHE A 213 10.85 9.54 6.88
N GLN A 214 11.25 8.46 7.57
CA GLN A 214 10.40 7.29 7.84
C GLN A 214 9.59 6.85 6.59
N PRO A 215 10.27 6.44 5.51
CA PRO A 215 9.65 6.28 4.20
C PRO A 215 8.68 5.11 4.09
N TYR A 216 8.77 4.09 4.95
CA TYR A 216 7.91 2.90 4.90
C TYR A 216 6.50 3.22 5.41
N ASP A 217 5.49 2.48 4.94
CA ASP A 217 4.09 2.67 5.35
C ASP A 217 3.85 2.24 6.81
N GLY A 218 4.46 1.11 7.21
CA GLY A 218 4.41 0.60 8.58
C GLY A 218 5.46 1.24 9.51
N TYR A 219 5.07 1.58 10.74
CA TYR A 219 6.03 1.98 11.78
C TYR A 219 7.03 0.86 12.10
N SER A 220 6.54 -0.38 12.14
CA SER A 220 7.36 -1.57 12.34
C SER A 220 8.41 -1.74 11.26
N ASP A 221 8.02 -1.57 9.99
CA ASP A 221 8.92 -1.66 8.85
C ASP A 221 10.01 -0.57 8.91
N ASN A 222 9.63 0.66 9.23
CA ASN A 222 10.59 1.75 9.46
C ASN A 222 11.56 1.43 10.61
N LEU A 223 11.07 0.83 11.69
CA LEU A 223 11.89 0.44 12.84
C LEU A 223 12.87 -0.68 12.48
N ILE A 224 12.41 -1.72 11.78
CA ILE A 224 13.25 -2.84 11.30
C ILE A 224 14.31 -2.31 10.33
N ALA A 225 13.93 -1.44 9.39
CA ALA A 225 14.87 -0.81 8.46
C ALA A 225 15.94 0.03 9.21
N SER A 226 15.53 0.78 10.23
CA SER A 226 16.47 1.58 11.05
C SER A 226 17.43 0.70 11.86
N ILE A 227 16.93 -0.37 12.49
CA ILE A 227 17.76 -1.30 13.27
C ILE A 227 18.73 -2.07 12.38
N THR A 228 18.28 -2.52 11.20
CA THR A 228 19.16 -3.21 10.24
C THR A 228 20.23 -2.28 9.68
N GLN A 229 19.89 -1.00 9.43
CA GLN A 229 20.86 0.01 9.02
C GLN A 229 21.90 0.28 10.12
N LEU A 230 21.48 0.34 11.39
CA LEU A 230 22.39 0.43 12.54
C LEU A 230 23.28 -0.81 12.67
N GLN A 231 22.73 -2.01 12.45
CA GLN A 231 23.50 -3.25 12.47
C GLN A 231 24.57 -3.29 11.38
N LEU A 232 24.24 -2.78 10.18
CA LEU A 232 25.19 -2.70 9.07
C LEU A 232 26.34 -1.75 9.42
N PHE A 233 26.06 -0.62 10.09
CA PHE A 233 27.09 0.25 10.65
C PHE A 233 27.99 -0.48 11.65
N PHE A 234 27.43 -1.18 12.64
CA PHE A 234 28.23 -1.94 13.62
C PHE A 234 29.05 -3.05 12.96
N THR A 235 28.50 -3.72 11.95
CA THR A 235 29.19 -4.76 11.18
C THR A 235 30.44 -4.21 10.51
N LEU A 236 30.31 -3.06 9.83
CA LEU A 236 31.45 -2.39 9.18
C LEU A 236 32.45 -1.87 10.23
N TRP A 237 31.98 -1.27 11.31
CA TRP A 237 32.83 -0.73 12.37
C TRP A 237 33.65 -1.82 13.07
N LEU A 238 33.02 -2.94 13.44
CA LEU A 238 33.71 -4.11 14.01
C LEU A 238 34.69 -4.72 13.00
N GLY A 239 34.35 -4.73 11.71
CA GLY A 239 35.26 -5.12 10.63
C GLY A 239 36.54 -4.28 10.60
N VAL A 240 36.42 -2.96 10.75
CA VAL A 240 37.60 -2.06 10.88
C VAL A 240 38.39 -2.37 12.15
N MET A 241 37.72 -2.56 13.28
CA MET A 241 38.41 -2.86 14.55
C MET A 241 39.25 -4.13 14.46
N ILE A 242 38.73 -5.18 13.81
CA ILE A 242 39.48 -6.41 13.55
C ILE A 242 40.69 -6.10 12.66
N ARG A 243 40.50 -5.34 11.57
CA ARG A 243 41.60 -4.98 10.66
C ARG A 243 42.69 -4.15 11.33
N LEU A 244 42.31 -3.18 12.17
CA LEU A 244 43.25 -2.37 12.93
C LEU A 244 43.99 -3.19 14.00
N ASN A 245 43.32 -4.18 14.61
CA ASN A 245 43.96 -5.08 15.56
C ASN A 245 45.02 -5.95 14.86
N ASP A 246 44.76 -6.44 13.65
CA ASP A 246 45.72 -7.22 12.85
C ASP A 246 46.95 -6.40 12.39
N LEU A 247 46.80 -5.08 12.26
CA LEU A 247 47.91 -4.18 11.87
C LEU A 247 48.82 -3.83 13.05
N ASN A 248 48.39 -4.02 14.30
CA ASN A 248 49.20 -3.76 15.48
C ASN A 248 50.04 -4.99 15.85
N ILE A 249 51.29 -4.75 16.27
CA ILE A 249 52.23 -5.80 16.68
C ILE A 249 51.74 -6.50 17.94
N GLU A 250 51.16 -5.74 18.86
CA GLU A 250 50.45 -6.26 20.03
C GLU A 250 48.95 -6.17 19.79
N SER A 251 48.25 -7.30 19.98
CA SER A 251 46.79 -7.31 19.89
C SER A 251 46.19 -6.44 20.99
N LEU A 252 45.63 -5.29 20.61
CA LEU A 252 44.96 -4.37 21.53
C LEU A 252 43.70 -4.99 22.13
N ILE A 253 43.01 -5.85 21.37
CA ILE A 253 41.72 -6.44 21.73
C ILE A 253 41.70 -7.93 21.34
N ASN A 254 41.03 -8.76 22.14
CA ASN A 254 40.84 -10.16 21.83
C ASN A 254 39.95 -10.34 20.56
N VAL A 255 40.54 -10.88 19.49
CA VAL A 255 39.86 -11.12 18.20
C VAL A 255 38.68 -12.08 18.31
N GLN A 256 38.76 -13.08 19.21
CA GLN A 256 37.66 -14.01 19.45
C GLN A 256 36.45 -13.27 20.03
N PHE A 257 36.68 -12.35 20.97
CA PHE A 257 35.63 -11.52 21.54
C PHE A 257 34.97 -10.64 20.47
N LEU A 258 35.75 -9.96 19.63
CA LEU A 258 35.23 -9.15 18.53
C LEU A 258 34.41 -9.98 17.53
N SER A 259 34.87 -11.19 17.19
CA SER A 259 34.16 -12.10 16.29
C SER A 259 32.83 -12.58 16.89
N PHE A 260 32.80 -12.94 18.18
CA PHE A 260 31.55 -13.30 18.87
C PHE A 260 30.59 -12.12 18.97
N LEU A 261 31.09 -10.91 19.22
CA LEU A 261 30.28 -9.70 19.25
C LEU A 261 29.65 -9.41 17.88
N LEU A 262 30.43 -9.53 16.81
CA LEU A 262 29.95 -9.35 15.44
C LEU A 262 28.84 -10.34 15.08
N VAL A 263 29.10 -11.63 15.28
CA VAL A 263 28.12 -12.67 14.95
C VAL A 263 26.90 -12.60 15.88
N GLY A 264 27.12 -12.37 17.17
CA GLY A 264 26.06 -12.28 18.18
C GLY A 264 25.08 -11.13 17.91
N THR A 265 25.59 -9.95 17.56
CA THR A 265 24.73 -8.80 17.20
C THR A 265 23.94 -9.05 15.92
N CYS A 266 24.54 -9.66 14.89
CA CYS A 266 23.84 -10.08 13.68
C CYS A 266 22.69 -11.04 14.00
N ILE A 267 22.95 -12.10 14.79
CA ILE A 267 21.94 -13.08 15.18
C ILE A 267 20.81 -12.40 15.97
N ALA A 268 21.14 -11.56 16.96
CA ALA A 268 20.16 -10.86 17.77
C ALA A 268 19.21 -10.00 16.92
N VAL A 269 19.74 -9.22 15.97
CA VAL A 269 18.94 -8.38 15.07
C VAL A 269 18.07 -9.22 14.13
N THR A 270 18.56 -10.34 13.61
CA THR A 270 17.75 -11.23 12.77
C THR A 270 16.60 -11.88 13.56
N ILE A 271 16.85 -12.32 14.80
CA ILE A 271 15.82 -12.87 15.68
C ILE A 271 14.77 -11.80 16.00
N PHE A 272 15.21 -10.57 16.28
CA PHE A 272 14.32 -9.44 16.53
C PHE A 272 13.43 -9.12 15.31
N GLY A 273 14.01 -9.06 14.10
CA GLY A 273 13.24 -8.84 12.89
C GLY A 273 12.20 -9.94 12.64
N ILE A 274 12.60 -11.21 12.80
CA ILE A 274 11.68 -12.35 12.66
C ILE A 274 10.56 -12.29 13.71
N SER A 275 10.87 -11.96 14.97
CA SER A 275 9.87 -11.91 16.03
C SER A 275 8.86 -10.79 15.81
N MET A 276 9.28 -9.63 15.29
CA MET A 276 8.37 -8.55 14.89
C MET A 276 7.45 -8.97 13.74
N ILE A 277 8.00 -9.55 12.67
CA ILE A 277 7.22 -10.02 11.50
C ILE A 277 6.17 -11.06 11.93
N ILE A 278 6.55 -12.02 12.79
CA ILE A 278 5.62 -13.02 13.33
C ILE A 278 4.56 -12.33 14.20
N GLY A 279 4.97 -11.39 15.06
CA GLY A 279 4.07 -10.63 15.91
C GLY A 279 2.98 -9.88 15.12
N GLU A 280 3.37 -9.20 14.05
CA GLU A 280 2.45 -8.50 13.15
C GLU A 280 1.55 -9.46 12.37
N GLY A 281 2.10 -10.53 11.81
CA GLY A 281 1.30 -11.53 11.11
C GLY A 281 0.25 -12.16 12.01
N LEU A 282 0.59 -12.42 13.27
CA LEU A 282 -0.37 -12.93 14.27
C LEU A 282 -1.40 -11.87 14.67
N ALA A 283 -1.00 -10.60 14.83
CA ALA A 283 -1.93 -9.52 15.16
C ALA A 283 -2.94 -9.29 14.03
N GLU A 284 -2.48 -9.28 12.77
CA GLU A 284 -3.33 -9.10 11.59
C GLU A 284 -4.28 -10.28 11.40
N SER A 285 -3.80 -11.52 11.57
CA SER A 285 -4.66 -12.71 11.53
C SER A 285 -5.78 -12.65 12.59
N ARG A 286 -5.49 -12.14 13.80
CA ARG A 286 -6.51 -11.91 14.82
C ARG A 286 -7.52 -10.85 14.39
N ARG A 287 -7.08 -9.72 13.82
CA ARG A 287 -7.97 -8.66 13.32
C ARG A 287 -8.93 -9.19 12.26
N ILE A 288 -8.41 -9.85 11.23
CA ILE A 288 -9.23 -10.46 10.16
C ILE A 288 -10.24 -11.44 10.73
N SER A 289 -9.85 -12.28 11.71
CA SER A 289 -10.75 -13.23 12.37
C SER A 289 -11.88 -12.52 13.13
N THR A 290 -11.56 -11.43 13.85
CA THR A 290 -12.57 -10.64 14.58
C THR A 290 -13.55 -9.94 13.64
N GLU A 291 -13.07 -9.36 12.54
CA GLU A 291 -13.90 -8.71 11.53
C GLU A 291 -14.82 -9.70 10.83
N THR A 292 -14.29 -10.85 10.41
CA THR A 292 -15.07 -11.92 9.78
C THR A 292 -16.17 -12.42 10.72
N THR A 293 -15.85 -12.57 12.01
CA THR A 293 -16.83 -12.97 13.02
C THR A 293 -17.89 -11.90 13.26
N ALA A 294 -17.51 -10.63 13.29
CA ALA A 294 -18.44 -9.50 13.44
C ALA A 294 -19.38 -9.36 12.23
N GLN A 295 -18.85 -9.46 11.00
CA GLN A 295 -19.63 -9.45 9.76
C GLN A 295 -20.61 -10.62 9.72
N ARG A 296 -20.16 -11.84 10.05
CA ARG A 296 -21.04 -13.01 10.11
C ARG A 296 -22.17 -12.83 11.13
N LYS A 297 -21.88 -12.27 12.31
CA LYS A 297 -22.90 -11.95 13.32
C LYS A 297 -23.94 -10.96 12.78
N LYS A 298 -23.51 -9.89 12.09
CA LYS A 298 -24.42 -8.92 11.46
C LYS A 298 -25.32 -9.57 10.42
N GLN A 299 -24.76 -10.37 9.51
CA GLN A 299 -25.52 -11.09 8.49
C GLN A 299 -26.56 -12.06 9.11
N VAL A 300 -26.16 -12.80 10.14
CA VAL A 300 -27.08 -13.70 10.87
C VAL A 300 -28.19 -12.92 11.56
N GLN A 301 -27.88 -11.77 12.19
CA GLN A 301 -28.89 -10.92 12.82
C GLN A 301 -29.87 -10.34 11.81
N GLU A 302 -29.40 -9.89 10.64
CA GLU A 302 -30.27 -9.38 9.57
C GLU A 302 -31.19 -10.48 9.03
N GLU A 303 -30.66 -11.67 8.74
CA GLU A 303 -31.46 -12.80 8.27
C GLU A 303 -32.44 -13.32 9.33
N ALA A 304 -32.02 -13.39 10.60
CA ALA A 304 -32.91 -13.75 11.71
C ALA A 304 -34.04 -12.73 11.86
N ARG A 305 -33.73 -11.43 11.75
CA ARG A 305 -34.73 -10.35 11.81
C ARG A 305 -35.72 -10.42 10.65
N LYS A 306 -35.25 -10.66 9.42
CA LYS A 306 -36.12 -10.86 8.25
C LYS A 306 -37.07 -12.05 8.43
N ARG A 307 -36.54 -13.19 8.91
CA ARG A 307 -37.35 -14.40 9.18
C ARG A 307 -38.34 -14.18 10.31
N TRP A 308 -37.94 -13.50 11.39
CA TRP A 308 -38.80 -13.18 12.51
C TRP A 308 -39.95 -12.25 12.08
N PHE A 309 -39.68 -11.20 11.31
CA PHE A 309 -40.74 -10.34 10.77
C PHE A 309 -41.70 -11.11 9.87
N LYS A 310 -41.21 -12.02 9.03
CA LYS A 310 -42.06 -12.90 8.22
C LYS A 310 -42.96 -13.80 9.08
N ALA A 311 -42.40 -14.43 10.11
CA ALA A 311 -43.15 -15.29 11.02
C ALA A 311 -44.17 -14.48 11.86
N TYR A 312 -43.79 -13.29 12.31
CA TYR A 312 -44.66 -12.38 13.05
C TYR A 312 -45.84 -11.91 12.19
N ASN A 313 -45.57 -11.47 10.95
CA ASN A 313 -46.63 -11.05 10.02
C ASN A 313 -47.61 -12.21 9.73
N TYR A 314 -47.08 -13.43 9.55
CA TYR A 314 -47.90 -14.65 9.41
C TYR A 314 -48.79 -14.91 10.64
N ALA A 315 -48.20 -14.93 11.83
CA ALA A 315 -48.92 -15.21 13.07
C ALA A 315 -49.98 -14.13 13.38
N ALA A 316 -49.66 -12.86 13.14
CA ALA A 316 -50.60 -11.75 13.29
C ALA A 316 -51.80 -11.88 12.34
N TYR A 317 -51.55 -12.27 11.09
CA TYR A 317 -52.60 -12.52 10.10
C TYR A 317 -53.52 -13.67 10.52
N GLU A 318 -52.97 -14.82 10.92
CA GLU A 318 -53.75 -15.99 11.37
C GLU A 318 -54.60 -15.67 12.61
N ALA A 319 -54.02 -15.01 13.62
CA ALA A 319 -54.73 -14.63 14.83
C ALA A 319 -55.92 -13.69 14.54
N GLN A 320 -55.77 -12.78 13.58
CA GLN A 320 -56.83 -11.85 13.22
C GLN A 320 -57.91 -12.52 12.37
N MET A 321 -57.55 -13.46 11.49
CA MET A 321 -58.51 -14.26 10.73
C MET A 321 -59.39 -15.13 11.63
N LEU A 322 -58.82 -15.73 12.68
CA LEU A 322 -59.57 -16.47 13.69
C LEU A 322 -60.56 -15.57 14.44
N ARG A 323 -60.17 -14.33 14.74
CA ARG A 323 -61.00 -13.37 15.49
C ARG A 323 -62.20 -12.84 14.72
N TYR A 324 -62.08 -12.68 13.39
CA TYR A 324 -63.11 -12.07 12.53
C TYR A 324 -63.80 -13.07 11.58
N GLY A 325 -63.67 -14.37 11.83
CA GLY A 325 -64.40 -15.41 11.09
C GLY A 325 -64.06 -15.46 9.59
N GLY A 326 -62.80 -15.19 9.22
CA GLY A 326 -62.32 -15.28 7.84
C GLY A 326 -62.67 -14.11 6.92
N ARG A 327 -63.26 -13.00 7.42
CA ARG A 327 -63.50 -11.79 6.60
C ARG A 327 -62.33 -10.81 6.67
N LEU A 328 -61.76 -10.47 5.52
CA LEU A 328 -60.79 -9.38 5.36
C LEU A 328 -61.52 -8.03 5.36
N ILE A 329 -61.42 -7.27 6.46
CA ILE A 329 -61.92 -5.89 6.54
C ILE A 329 -60.72 -4.95 6.74
N PHE A 330 -60.30 -4.27 5.65
CA PHE A 330 -59.04 -3.51 5.60
C PHE A 330 -58.95 -2.31 6.56
N ASN A 331 -60.08 -1.72 6.96
CA ASN A 331 -60.10 -0.56 7.84
C ASN A 331 -59.61 -0.82 9.28
N ASN A 332 -59.48 -2.08 9.70
CA ASN A 332 -59.06 -2.46 11.06
C ASN A 332 -57.77 -3.29 11.09
N PHE A 333 -57.00 -3.38 9.99
CA PHE A 333 -55.76 -4.16 9.95
C PHE A 333 -54.53 -3.39 10.39
N SER A 334 -53.64 -4.09 11.11
CA SER A 334 -52.28 -3.62 11.35
C SER A 334 -51.42 -3.80 10.09
N VAL A 335 -50.44 -2.91 9.89
CA VAL A 335 -49.50 -2.97 8.75
C VAL A 335 -48.87 -4.36 8.53
N PRO A 336 -48.46 -5.11 9.58
CA PRO A 336 -47.97 -6.50 9.46
C PRO A 336 -48.94 -7.46 8.77
N VAL A 337 -50.24 -7.38 9.12
CA VAL A 337 -51.30 -8.26 8.61
C VAL A 337 -51.58 -7.93 7.14
N MET A 338 -51.60 -6.64 6.81
CA MET A 338 -51.77 -6.16 5.45
C MET A 338 -50.64 -6.66 4.54
N LEU A 339 -49.38 -6.55 4.98
CA LEU A 339 -48.21 -7.01 4.22
C LEU A 339 -48.26 -8.52 3.92
N GLU A 340 -48.70 -9.36 4.87
CA GLU A 340 -48.82 -10.80 4.63
C GLU A 340 -50.04 -11.15 3.75
N ALA A 341 -51.15 -10.43 3.89
CA ALA A 341 -52.31 -10.56 3.00
C ALA A 341 -51.93 -10.27 1.54
N PHE A 342 -51.21 -9.16 1.30
CA PHE A 342 -50.67 -8.82 -0.02
C PHE A 342 -49.72 -9.88 -0.57
N ARG A 343 -48.84 -10.42 0.30
CA ARG A 343 -47.92 -11.48 -0.10
C ARG A 343 -48.67 -12.73 -0.57
N ARG A 344 -49.70 -13.17 0.16
CA ARG A 344 -50.51 -14.33 -0.21
C ARG A 344 -51.34 -14.07 -1.46
N ALA A 345 -51.87 -12.85 -1.63
CA ALA A 345 -52.59 -12.45 -2.82
C ALA A 345 -51.72 -12.57 -4.08
N LYS A 346 -50.49 -12.02 -4.01
CA LYS A 346 -49.51 -12.12 -5.09
C LYS A 346 -49.08 -13.56 -5.38
N LEU A 347 -48.86 -14.37 -4.34
CA LEU A 347 -48.53 -15.80 -4.51
C LEU A 347 -49.66 -16.59 -5.20
N MET A 348 -50.92 -16.27 -4.91
CA MET A 348 -52.04 -16.91 -5.61
C MET A 348 -52.16 -16.44 -7.07
N GLU A 349 -51.88 -15.17 -7.33
CA GLU A 349 -51.85 -14.61 -8.69
C GLU A 349 -50.74 -15.25 -9.55
N ASP A 350 -49.57 -15.50 -8.97
CA ASP A 350 -48.44 -16.16 -9.65
C ASP A 350 -48.69 -17.67 -9.90
N VAL A 351 -49.43 -18.36 -9.02
CA VAL A 351 -49.65 -19.83 -9.10
C VAL A 351 -50.94 -20.18 -9.85
N TYR A 352 -51.98 -19.35 -9.78
CA TYR A 352 -53.28 -19.57 -10.39
C TYR A 352 -53.80 -18.28 -11.06
N PRO A 353 -53.23 -17.89 -12.21
CA PRO A 353 -53.55 -16.61 -12.86
C PRO A 353 -55.03 -16.48 -13.26
N GLU A 354 -55.75 -17.58 -13.49
CA GLU A 354 -57.20 -17.57 -13.79
C GLU A 354 -58.08 -17.14 -12.61
N TYR A 355 -57.58 -17.23 -11.37
CA TYR A 355 -58.33 -16.86 -10.16
C TYR A 355 -58.00 -15.44 -9.64
N ALA A 356 -57.04 -14.76 -10.27
CA ALA A 356 -56.64 -13.39 -9.92
C ALA A 356 -57.80 -12.38 -10.04
N SER A 357 -58.77 -12.64 -10.92
CA SER A 357 -59.95 -11.79 -11.12
C SER A 357 -61.03 -11.90 -10.03
N ILE A 358 -60.93 -12.89 -9.13
CA ILE A 358 -61.91 -13.15 -8.05
C ILE A 358 -61.48 -12.46 -6.74
N MET A 359 -60.24 -11.97 -6.66
CA MET A 359 -59.80 -11.16 -5.54
C MET A 359 -60.44 -9.77 -5.57
N PRO A 360 -60.70 -9.15 -4.40
CA PRO A 360 -61.13 -7.76 -4.34
C PRO A 360 -60.05 -6.89 -5.01
N LYS A 361 -60.38 -6.35 -6.19
CA LYS A 361 -59.54 -5.35 -6.86
C LYS A 361 -59.49 -4.13 -5.97
N ILE A 362 -58.27 -3.70 -5.65
CA ILE A 362 -58.04 -2.48 -4.89
C ILE A 362 -58.32 -1.32 -5.85
N GLU A 363 -59.42 -0.61 -5.62
CA GLU A 363 -59.57 0.72 -6.20
C GLU A 363 -58.56 1.66 -5.51
N GLU A 364 -57.82 2.41 -6.33
CA GLU A 364 -56.74 3.33 -5.94
C GLU A 364 -57.14 4.39 -4.88
N LYS A 365 -58.42 4.49 -4.55
CA LYS A 365 -58.99 5.41 -3.56
C LYS A 365 -58.77 5.00 -2.10
N ASP A 366 -58.53 3.71 -1.79
CA ASP A 366 -58.44 3.24 -0.39
C ASP A 366 -57.03 3.26 0.20
N VAL A 367 -55.98 3.38 -0.63
CA VAL A 367 -54.59 3.50 -0.17
C VAL A 367 -54.29 4.92 0.34
N GLY A 368 -55.01 5.94 -0.17
CA GLY A 368 -54.80 7.35 0.15
C GLY A 368 -55.34 7.81 1.51
N GLN A 369 -56.30 7.09 2.13
CA GLN A 369 -56.94 7.56 3.37
C GLN A 369 -56.33 7.01 4.67
N SER A 370 -55.54 5.92 4.63
CA SER A 370 -54.92 5.36 5.85
C SER A 370 -53.51 5.92 6.15
N ILE A 371 -52.83 6.48 5.14
CA ILE A 371 -51.50 7.10 5.30
C ILE A 371 -51.58 8.51 5.91
N GLY A 372 -52.75 9.15 5.88
CA GLY A 372 -52.94 10.54 6.33
C GLY A 372 -53.21 10.75 7.83
N LYS A 373 -53.41 9.71 8.65
CA LYS A 373 -53.80 9.88 10.06
C LYS A 373 -53.24 8.81 11.01
N ARG A 374 -51.90 8.76 11.15
CA ARG A 374 -51.25 8.41 12.42
C ARG A 374 -49.72 8.57 12.35
N HIS A 375 -49.25 9.79 12.58
CA HIS A 375 -47.99 10.05 13.26
C HIS A 375 -48.06 11.43 13.92
N PRO A 376 -47.98 11.48 15.25
CA PRO A 376 -46.95 12.31 15.84
C PRO A 376 -46.11 11.49 16.83
N ALA A 377 -44.82 11.86 16.87
CA ALA A 377 -43.81 11.46 17.86
C ALA A 377 -43.39 9.98 17.86
N TYR A 378 -42.23 9.69 17.25
CA TYR A 378 -41.16 8.81 17.79
C TYR A 378 -40.07 8.63 16.72
N ALA A 379 -39.45 9.73 16.28
CA ALA A 379 -38.19 9.70 15.53
C ALA A 379 -37.66 11.13 15.43
N LEU A 380 -37.13 11.66 16.53
CA LEU A 380 -36.17 12.79 16.59
C LEU A 380 -35.88 13.12 18.07
N SER A 381 -35.19 12.19 18.76
CA SER A 381 -34.55 12.47 20.05
C SER A 381 -33.32 11.57 20.24
N ARG A 382 -32.36 11.73 19.33
CA ARG A 382 -30.96 11.33 19.52
C ARG A 382 -30.16 12.05 18.45
N ILE A 383 -29.72 13.26 18.79
CA ILE A 383 -28.54 14.03 18.33
C ILE A 383 -28.79 15.45 18.89
N LYS A 384 -28.44 15.64 20.16
CA LYS A 384 -28.02 16.91 20.80
C LYS A 384 -27.95 16.68 22.33
N SER A 385 -26.82 16.14 22.75
CA SER A 385 -26.25 16.30 24.09
C SER A 385 -24.86 15.69 24.02
N ASP A 386 -23.91 16.47 23.48
CA ASP A 386 -22.47 16.39 23.70
C ASP A 386 -21.90 17.67 23.09
N GLU A 387 -22.21 18.78 23.75
CA GLU A 387 -21.52 20.07 23.72
C GLU A 387 -21.88 20.75 25.04
N ASP A 388 -21.11 20.41 26.06
CA ASP A 388 -20.60 21.28 27.11
C ASP A 388 -19.24 20.71 27.57
#